data_AF-A0A2C9W4I4-F1
#
_entry.id   AF-A0A2C9W4I4-F1
#
_cell.length_a   1.000
_cell.length_b   1.000
_cell.length_c   1.000
_cell.angle_alpha   90.00
_cell.angle_beta   90.00
_cell.angle_gamma   90.00
#
_symmetry.space_group_name_H-M   'P 1'
#
loop_
_entity.id
_entity.type
_entity.pdbx_description
1 polymer ?
#
loop_
_entity_poly.entity_id
_entity_poly.type
_entity_poly.pdbx_seq_one_letter_code
_entity_poly.pdbx_strand_id
1 'polypeptide(L)'
;MSTISIHRPDFTTLSNDRFGNHSKFHRMASSLTMAMDSRSSQTRKKEELSIQVPASSIPQFETSRLPDLRFDRLQTPEKDLIHEDKFEFGQFVAREAIIDEEFWTAAWLRAESHWEDRINDRYVDNHKRKFAEQEFHAIKRQRAGLHGQKCRCIVTVRREDKNVKRTVLKSVVGTLDLSIRFLLQGETFPGERVKVPIFRSFHRRGPNTYGYVANLCVAKLARRQGIASNMLHFAVESAKSSGVEQVYVHVHRNNIPAQDLYEKIGFEIVEAASLQLQEEKTYLLCCRV
;
A
#
# COMPACT_ATOMS: atom_id res chain seq x y z
N MET A 1 5.54 10.26 -11.79
CA MET A 1 6.25 10.57 -10.52
C MET A 1 5.58 9.80 -9.40
N SER A 2 6.32 8.92 -8.71
CA SER A 2 5.86 8.16 -7.54
C SER A 2 7.02 8.02 -6.56
N THR A 3 6.75 8.02 -5.26
CA THR A 3 7.65 7.38 -4.27
C THR A 3 7.35 5.90 -4.15
N ILE A 4 8.17 5.19 -3.38
CA ILE A 4 8.21 3.73 -3.36
C ILE A 4 7.06 3.16 -2.51
N SER A 5 6.18 2.36 -3.12
CA SER A 5 5.20 1.56 -2.37
C SER A 5 5.94 0.42 -1.66
N ILE A 6 6.23 0.61 -0.37
CA ILE A 6 6.74 -0.48 0.49
C ILE A 6 5.54 -1.33 0.97
N HIS A 7 4.94 -2.06 0.01
CA HIS A 7 4.21 -3.30 0.29
C HIS A 7 5.01 -4.49 -0.28
N ARG A 8 6.31 -4.55 0.05
CA ARG A 8 7.07 -5.79 -0.03
C ARG A 8 6.84 -6.51 1.31
N PRO A 9 6.16 -7.67 1.34
CA PRO A 9 6.17 -8.51 2.53
C PRO A 9 7.59 -9.08 2.70
N ASP A 10 8.16 -8.97 3.90
CA ASP A 10 9.48 -9.49 4.22
C ASP A 10 9.45 -11.02 4.36
N PHE A 11 9.38 -11.70 3.21
CA PHE A 11 9.62 -13.14 3.13
C PHE A 11 11.10 -13.41 3.38
N THR A 12 11.45 -13.66 4.65
CA THR A 12 12.72 -14.17 5.14
C THR A 12 12.99 -15.58 4.61
N THR A 13 13.27 -15.63 3.30
CA THR A 13 13.57 -16.86 2.57
C THR A 13 14.95 -17.35 3.01
N LEU A 14 14.99 -18.32 3.92
CA LEU A 14 16.26 -18.97 4.28
C LEU A 14 16.81 -19.68 3.04
N SER A 15 17.85 -19.08 2.44
CA SER A 15 18.64 -19.70 1.39
C SER A 15 19.53 -20.79 1.98
N ASN A 16 18.97 -21.99 2.14
CA ASN A 16 19.75 -23.18 2.45
C ASN A 16 20.55 -23.60 1.22
N ASP A 17 21.75 -23.04 1.10
CA ASP A 17 22.72 -23.41 0.06
C ASP A 17 23.23 -24.83 0.30
N ARG A 18 22.97 -25.73 -0.67
CA ARG A 18 23.59 -27.06 -0.76
C ARG A 18 23.79 -27.45 -2.22
N PHE A 19 25.01 -27.20 -2.71
CA PHE A 19 25.78 -28.05 -3.63
C PHE A 19 24.96 -28.98 -4.53
N GLY A 20 24.64 -28.50 -5.74
CA GLY A 20 24.15 -29.37 -6.80
C GLY A 20 25.23 -30.36 -7.25
N ASN A 21 24.85 -31.61 -7.48
CA ASN A 21 25.69 -32.61 -8.14
C ASN A 21 24.88 -33.25 -9.26
N HIS A 22 25.42 -33.26 -10.49
CA HIS A 22 24.67 -33.68 -11.66
C HIS A 22 24.67 -35.21 -11.85
N SER A 23 23.50 -35.78 -12.12
CA SER A 23 23.40 -37.00 -12.94
C SER A 23 22.21 -36.90 -13.90
N LYS A 24 22.36 -37.55 -15.06
CA LYS A 24 21.31 -37.75 -16.07
C LYS A 24 20.63 -39.09 -15.78
N PHE A 25 19.40 -39.33 -16.24
CA PHE A 25 19.08 -40.45 -17.16
C PHE A 25 17.58 -40.50 -17.54
N HIS A 26 17.07 -41.65 -17.98
CA HIS A 26 16.14 -41.75 -19.10
C HIS A 26 14.65 -41.90 -18.80
N ARG A 27 13.91 -41.71 -19.90
CA ARG A 27 12.48 -41.89 -20.20
C ARG A 27 12.02 -43.35 -20.08
N MET A 28 10.69 -43.51 -19.93
CA MET A 28 9.83 -44.68 -20.23
C MET A 28 9.37 -45.60 -19.08
N ALA A 29 8.07 -45.48 -18.80
CA ALA A 29 7.04 -46.52 -18.73
C ALA A 29 7.36 -47.95 -18.23
N SER A 30 6.51 -48.42 -17.30
CA SER A 30 5.72 -49.63 -17.52
C SER A 30 4.35 -49.52 -16.83
N SER A 31 3.37 -50.27 -17.34
CA SER A 31 1.99 -50.35 -16.85
C SER A 31 1.74 -51.65 -16.10
N LEU A 32 0.76 -51.69 -15.20
CA LEU A 32 0.15 -52.95 -14.76
C LEU A 32 -1.38 -52.88 -14.79
N THR A 33 -1.99 -53.92 -15.33
CA THR A 33 -3.45 -54.16 -15.50
C THR A 33 -3.97 -55.02 -14.32
N MET A 34 -5.27 -55.11 -14.00
CA MET A 34 -6.42 -55.69 -14.75
C MET A 34 -7.73 -55.06 -14.19
N ALA A 35 -8.71 -54.63 -14.99
CA ALA A 35 -9.81 -55.38 -15.64
C ALA A 35 -10.87 -55.95 -14.65
N MET A 36 -12.07 -55.36 -14.55
CA MET A 36 -13.36 -55.71 -15.25
C MET A 36 -14.14 -56.85 -14.57
N ASP A 37 -15.48 -56.89 -14.45
CA ASP A 37 -16.59 -55.99 -14.89
C ASP A 37 -17.49 -55.68 -13.63
N SER A 38 -18.83 -55.51 -13.52
CA SER A 38 -20.01 -55.57 -14.41
C SER A 38 -21.24 -54.78 -13.86
N ARG A 39 -22.46 -55.06 -14.34
CA ARG A 39 -23.67 -54.21 -14.21
C ARG A 39 -24.84 -54.79 -13.37
N SER A 40 -25.68 -53.87 -12.86
CA SER A 40 -27.17 -53.85 -13.02
C SER A 40 -28.10 -54.09 -11.81
N SER A 41 -29.22 -53.35 -11.85
CA SER A 41 -30.57 -53.63 -11.29
C SER A 41 -30.89 -53.25 -9.83
N GLN A 42 -32.20 -53.08 -9.57
CA GLN A 42 -32.80 -52.46 -8.37
C GLN A 42 -33.61 -53.47 -7.54
N THR A 43 -33.82 -53.22 -6.24
CA THR A 43 -35.15 -52.82 -5.66
C THR A 43 -35.28 -53.01 -4.13
N ARG A 44 -36.27 -52.28 -3.57
CA ARG A 44 -37.04 -52.48 -2.30
C ARG A 44 -36.52 -51.91 -0.96
N LYS A 45 -37.52 -51.49 -0.17
CA LYS A 45 -37.50 -50.60 1.00
C LYS A 45 -37.32 -51.34 2.34
N LYS A 46 -36.61 -50.70 3.27
CA LYS A 46 -36.85 -50.53 4.73
C LYS A 46 -35.74 -49.59 5.24
N GLU A 47 -35.84 -48.81 6.32
CA GLU A 47 -36.96 -48.28 7.13
C GLU A 47 -36.37 -47.08 7.92
N GLU A 48 -37.17 -46.14 8.41
CA GLU A 48 -36.62 -44.90 9.00
C GLU A 48 -36.08 -45.10 10.43
N LEU A 49 -34.86 -44.61 10.68
CA LEU A 49 -34.33 -44.32 12.02
C LEU A 49 -33.62 -42.97 11.99
N SER A 50 -34.31 -41.93 12.46
CA SER A 50 -33.86 -40.53 12.41
C SER A 50 -32.97 -40.18 13.60
N ILE A 51 -31.66 -40.11 13.36
CA ILE A 51 -30.70 -39.50 14.30
C ILE A 51 -30.24 -38.17 13.70
N GLN A 52 -30.71 -37.06 14.28
CA GLN A 52 -30.28 -35.72 13.89
C GLN A 52 -28.86 -35.47 14.41
N VAL A 53 -27.86 -35.67 13.56
CA VAL A 53 -26.51 -35.13 13.79
C VAL A 53 -26.55 -33.64 13.45
N PRO A 54 -26.32 -32.72 14.40
CA PRO A 54 -26.24 -31.30 14.08
C PRO A 54 -25.01 -31.07 13.20
N ALA A 55 -25.23 -30.63 11.96
CA ALA A 55 -24.16 -30.31 11.05
C ALA A 55 -23.33 -29.16 11.65
N SER A 56 -22.04 -29.40 11.89
CA SER A 56 -21.12 -28.34 12.29
C SER A 56 -21.02 -27.34 11.15
N SER A 57 -21.54 -26.14 11.37
CA SER A 57 -21.45 -25.03 10.44
C SER A 57 -20.00 -24.55 10.38
N ILE A 58 -19.21 -25.19 9.51
CA ILE A 58 -17.99 -24.61 8.96
C ILE A 58 -18.37 -23.20 8.50
N PRO A 59 -17.77 -22.12 9.05
CA PRO A 59 -18.04 -20.79 8.56
C PRO A 59 -17.60 -20.73 7.11
N GLN A 60 -18.57 -20.72 6.18
CA GLN A 60 -18.29 -20.35 4.82
C GLN A 60 -17.73 -18.94 4.90
N PHE A 61 -16.46 -18.78 4.52
CA PHE A 61 -15.91 -17.47 4.25
C PHE A 61 -16.71 -16.88 3.10
N GLU A 62 -17.72 -16.09 3.43
CA GLU A 62 -18.35 -15.21 2.46
C GLU A 62 -17.23 -14.40 1.83
N THR A 63 -17.01 -14.61 0.53
CA THR A 63 -16.25 -13.70 -0.30
C THR A 63 -17.07 -12.42 -0.38
N SER A 64 -16.93 -11.59 0.65
CA SER A 64 -17.74 -10.42 0.87
C SER A 64 -17.63 -9.53 -0.36
N ARG A 65 -18.75 -9.44 -1.09
CA ARG A 65 -18.86 -8.53 -2.22
C ARG A 65 -18.54 -7.14 -1.67
N LEU A 66 -17.67 -6.44 -2.38
CA LEU A 66 -17.30 -5.08 -2.01
C LEU A 66 -18.58 -4.26 -1.78
N PRO A 67 -18.61 -3.32 -0.82
CA PRO A 67 -19.64 -2.29 -0.85
C PRO A 67 -19.51 -1.59 -2.21
N ASP A 68 -20.52 -1.73 -3.08
CA ASP A 68 -20.38 -1.42 -4.51
C ASP A 68 -19.86 0.00 -4.72
N LEU A 69 -18.69 0.12 -5.36
CA LEU A 69 -18.02 1.39 -5.61
C LEU A 69 -18.88 2.26 -6.52
N ARG A 70 -19.50 3.32 -5.99
CA ARG A 70 -20.40 4.18 -6.75
C ARG A 70 -19.61 5.24 -7.49
N PHE A 71 -19.08 4.88 -8.65
CA PHE A 71 -18.24 5.75 -9.49
C PHE A 71 -18.91 7.08 -9.88
N ASP A 72 -20.25 7.12 -9.93
CA ASP A 72 -21.06 8.32 -10.18
C ASP A 72 -21.35 9.16 -8.93
N ARG A 73 -20.83 8.78 -7.75
CA ARG A 73 -20.98 9.55 -6.51
C ARG A 73 -20.39 10.95 -6.69
N LEU A 74 -21.23 11.97 -6.52
CA LEU A 74 -20.82 13.38 -6.49
C LEU A 74 -20.00 13.70 -5.23
N GLN A 75 -19.18 14.74 -5.32
CA GLN A 75 -18.42 15.27 -4.20
C GLN A 75 -19.36 15.81 -3.11
N THR A 76 -19.23 15.29 -1.88
CA THR A 76 -20.00 15.80 -0.73
C THR A 76 -19.67 17.28 -0.51
N PRO A 77 -20.66 18.18 -0.32
CA PRO A 77 -20.39 19.57 -0.01
C PRO A 77 -19.66 19.70 1.33
N GLU A 78 -18.77 20.68 1.41
CA GLU A 78 -17.76 20.79 2.48
C GLU A 78 -18.33 21.05 3.89
N LYS A 79 -19.64 21.31 4.01
CA LYS A 79 -20.31 21.62 5.28
C LYS A 79 -20.62 20.39 6.14
N ASP A 80 -20.63 19.20 5.55
CA ASP A 80 -21.07 17.96 6.24
C ASP A 80 -19.89 17.17 6.82
N LEU A 81 -18.65 17.67 6.69
CA LEU A 81 -17.42 17.00 7.12
C LEU A 81 -16.78 17.73 8.30
N ILE A 82 -17.17 17.35 9.52
CA ILE A 82 -16.59 17.85 10.78
C ILE A 82 -15.20 17.22 11.00
N HIS A 83 -14.19 17.73 10.30
CA HIS A 83 -12.79 17.35 10.44
C HIS A 83 -11.90 18.59 10.47
N GLU A 84 -11.15 18.75 11.56
CA GLU A 84 -10.23 19.89 11.76
C GLU A 84 -8.95 19.75 10.93
N ASP A 85 -8.52 18.50 10.66
CA ASP A 85 -7.38 18.16 9.79
C ASP A 85 -7.72 18.34 8.29
N LYS A 86 -7.82 19.58 7.82
CA LYS A 86 -7.80 19.93 6.39
C LYS A 86 -6.89 21.12 6.08
N PHE A 87 -6.26 21.10 4.91
CA PHE A 87 -5.41 22.18 4.42
C PHE A 87 -5.87 22.67 3.05
N GLU A 88 -6.21 23.95 2.95
CA GLU A 88 -6.77 24.56 1.74
C GLU A 88 -5.71 25.36 0.97
N PHE A 89 -5.63 25.20 -0.35
CA PHE A 89 -4.74 25.98 -1.19
C PHE A 89 -5.33 26.22 -2.58
N GLY A 90 -5.72 27.47 -2.86
CA GLY A 90 -6.37 27.85 -4.11
C GLY A 90 -7.66 27.07 -4.36
N GLN A 91 -7.72 26.33 -5.47
CA GLN A 91 -8.87 25.49 -5.85
C GLN A 91 -8.83 24.06 -5.26
N PHE A 92 -7.90 23.77 -4.34
CA PHE A 92 -7.64 22.43 -3.82
C PHE A 92 -7.74 22.37 -2.29
N VAL A 93 -8.08 21.19 -1.77
CA VAL A 93 -8.04 20.86 -0.34
C VAL A 93 -7.34 19.53 -0.16
N ALA A 94 -6.28 19.48 0.67
CA ALA A 94 -5.70 18.24 1.16
C ALA A 94 -6.38 17.87 2.49
N ARG A 95 -6.78 16.59 2.62
CA ARG A 95 -7.33 16.00 3.85
C ARG A 95 -7.16 14.49 3.83
N GLU A 96 -7.53 13.82 4.92
CA GLU A 96 -7.65 12.36 4.93
C GLU A 96 -8.80 11.87 4.02
N ALA A 97 -8.61 10.70 3.41
CA ALA A 97 -9.62 10.00 2.62
C ALA A 97 -10.63 9.29 3.55
N ILE A 98 -11.91 9.38 3.21
CA ILE A 98 -13.01 8.99 4.11
C ILE A 98 -13.78 7.79 3.54
N ILE A 99 -14.05 7.82 2.23
CA ILE A 99 -14.93 6.89 1.51
C ILE A 99 -14.15 5.99 0.53
N ASP A 100 -14.70 4.81 0.26
CA ASP A 100 -14.09 3.80 -0.61
C ASP A 100 -13.80 4.31 -2.04
N GLU A 101 -14.61 5.22 -2.59
CA GLU A 101 -14.32 5.85 -3.88
C GLU A 101 -13.07 6.76 -3.87
N GLU A 102 -12.72 7.37 -2.74
CA GLU A 102 -11.49 8.17 -2.59
C GLU A 102 -10.27 7.25 -2.49
N PHE A 103 -10.35 6.18 -1.69
CA PHE A 103 -9.29 5.17 -1.59
C PHE A 103 -9.07 4.45 -2.94
N TRP A 104 -10.14 4.16 -3.69
CA TRP A 104 -10.05 3.61 -5.04
C TRP A 104 -9.38 4.57 -6.02
N THR A 105 -9.77 5.85 -6.02
CA THR A 105 -9.17 6.85 -6.91
C THR A 105 -7.69 7.10 -6.56
N ALA A 106 -7.34 7.09 -5.27
CA ALA A 106 -5.95 7.11 -4.81
C ALA A 106 -5.15 5.91 -5.34
N ALA A 107 -5.67 4.70 -5.22
CA ALA A 107 -5.03 3.49 -5.74
C ALA A 107 -4.88 3.51 -7.28
N TRP A 108 -5.88 4.03 -8.00
CA TRP A 108 -5.82 4.21 -9.46
C TRP A 108 -4.76 5.24 -9.87
N LEU A 109 -4.65 6.37 -9.17
CA LEU A 109 -3.62 7.39 -9.44
C LEU A 109 -2.19 6.85 -9.21
N ARG A 110 -2.00 5.91 -8.28
CA ARG A 110 -0.72 5.18 -8.09
C ARG A 110 -0.45 4.25 -9.28
N ALA A 111 -1.46 3.51 -9.73
CA ALA A 111 -1.36 2.65 -10.91
C ALA A 111 -0.98 3.46 -12.18
N GLU A 112 -1.64 4.59 -12.42
CA GLU A 112 -1.29 5.46 -13.54
C GLU A 112 0.13 6.03 -13.41
N SER A 113 0.54 6.42 -12.20
CA SER A 113 1.87 6.99 -11.93
C SER A 113 3.01 5.96 -11.99
N HIS A 114 2.73 4.65 -11.87
CA HIS A 114 3.70 3.56 -11.97
C HIS A 114 3.89 3.03 -13.40
N TRP A 115 2.83 3.01 -14.23
CA TRP A 115 2.90 2.63 -15.65
C TRP A 115 3.15 3.82 -16.60
N GLU A 116 3.35 5.03 -16.06
CA GLU A 116 3.43 6.28 -16.80
C GLU A 116 4.50 6.33 -17.91
N ASP A 117 5.61 5.62 -17.70
CA ASP A 117 6.76 5.52 -18.62
C ASP A 117 6.68 4.29 -19.55
N ARG A 118 5.68 3.41 -19.37
CA ARG A 118 5.53 2.13 -20.11
C ARG A 118 4.51 2.23 -21.25
N ILE A 119 4.79 3.11 -22.21
CA ILE A 119 3.86 3.48 -23.29
C ILE A 119 3.52 2.32 -24.24
N ASN A 120 4.42 1.34 -24.41
CA ASN A 120 4.37 0.36 -25.51
C ASN A 120 3.95 -1.07 -25.12
N ASP A 121 3.25 -1.24 -24.00
CA ASP A 121 2.72 -2.54 -23.54
C ASP A 121 1.22 -2.66 -23.89
N ARG A 122 0.85 -3.79 -24.48
CA ARG A 122 -0.50 -4.05 -25.03
C ARG A 122 -1.56 -4.36 -23.97
N TYR A 123 -1.14 -4.62 -22.72
CA TYR A 123 -2.02 -5.00 -21.60
C TYR A 123 -1.96 -4.02 -20.42
N VAL A 124 -1.38 -2.82 -20.62
CA VAL A 124 -1.19 -1.78 -19.58
C VAL A 124 -2.43 -1.54 -18.73
N ASP A 125 -3.62 -1.41 -19.33
CA ASP A 125 -4.82 -1.08 -18.55
C ASP A 125 -5.35 -2.24 -17.69
N ASN A 126 -5.07 -3.49 -18.08
CA ASN A 126 -5.32 -4.66 -17.24
C ASN A 126 -4.30 -4.74 -16.08
N HIS A 127 -3.03 -4.40 -16.35
CA HIS A 127 -2.00 -4.30 -15.31
C HIS A 127 -2.28 -3.16 -14.33
N LYS A 128 -2.66 -1.97 -14.79
CA LYS A 128 -3.13 -0.86 -13.95
C LYS A 128 -4.30 -1.26 -13.07
N ARG A 129 -5.34 -1.89 -13.64
CA ARG A 129 -6.53 -2.32 -12.88
C ARG A 129 -6.15 -3.28 -11.76
N LYS A 130 -5.40 -4.34 -12.08
CA LYS A 130 -4.94 -5.33 -11.08
C LYS A 130 -4.08 -4.68 -9.98
N PHE A 131 -3.24 -3.70 -10.33
CA PHE A 131 -2.43 -2.98 -9.35
C PHE A 131 -3.27 -2.03 -8.48
N ALA A 132 -4.23 -1.30 -9.07
CA ALA A 132 -5.17 -0.45 -8.33
C ALA A 132 -6.03 -1.26 -7.37
N GLU A 133 -6.50 -2.45 -7.77
CA GLU A 133 -7.17 -3.41 -6.89
C GLU A 133 -6.27 -3.83 -5.71
N GLN A 134 -5.00 -4.12 -5.96
CA GLN A 134 -4.04 -4.51 -4.91
C GLN A 134 -3.73 -3.36 -3.94
N GLU A 135 -3.47 -2.15 -4.43
CA GLU A 135 -3.25 -0.95 -3.61
C GLU A 135 -4.51 -0.59 -2.80
N PHE A 136 -5.71 -0.64 -3.39
CA PHE A 136 -6.97 -0.39 -2.68
C PHE A 136 -7.17 -1.35 -1.49
N HIS A 137 -6.93 -2.65 -1.69
CA HIS A 137 -6.98 -3.63 -0.62
C HIS A 137 -5.79 -3.52 0.37
N ALA A 138 -4.66 -2.92 -0.02
CA ALA A 138 -3.58 -2.58 0.91
C ALA A 138 -3.96 -1.42 1.83
N ILE A 139 -4.48 -0.31 1.27
CA ILE A 139 -4.91 0.87 2.04
C ILE A 139 -6.01 0.49 3.03
N LYS A 140 -7.03 -0.28 2.61
CA LYS A 140 -8.11 -0.72 3.51
C LYS A 140 -7.62 -1.65 4.63
N ARG A 141 -6.64 -2.54 4.38
CA ARG A 141 -6.00 -3.37 5.43
C ARG A 141 -5.13 -2.55 6.39
N GLN A 142 -4.47 -1.50 5.92
CA GLN A 142 -3.71 -0.58 6.78
C GLN A 142 -4.63 0.23 7.69
N ARG A 143 -5.75 0.76 7.15
CA ARG A 143 -6.76 1.48 7.93
C ARG A 143 -7.40 0.61 9.02
N ALA A 144 -7.47 -0.71 8.82
CA ALA A 144 -7.96 -1.68 9.81
C ALA A 144 -7.00 -1.94 10.99
N GLY A 145 -5.84 -1.27 11.06
CA GLY A 145 -5.04 -1.16 12.29
C GLY A 145 -4.26 -2.40 12.74
N LEU A 146 -4.19 -3.45 11.91
CA LEU A 146 -3.67 -4.80 12.24
C LEU A 146 -2.26 -4.88 12.87
N HIS A 147 -1.46 -3.82 12.85
CA HIS A 147 -0.08 -3.78 13.35
C HIS A 147 0.22 -2.58 14.27
N GLY A 148 -0.80 -1.90 14.80
CA GLY A 148 -0.64 -0.76 15.73
C GLY A 148 -0.03 0.53 15.13
N GLN A 149 0.36 0.51 13.85
CA GLN A 149 0.82 1.69 13.11
C GLN A 149 -0.37 2.54 12.66
N LYS A 150 -0.33 3.86 12.88
CA LYS A 150 -1.39 4.79 12.46
C LYS A 150 -1.13 5.24 11.03
N CYS A 151 -1.76 4.58 10.06
CA CYS A 151 -1.68 4.90 8.63
C CYS A 151 -2.87 5.77 8.19
N ARG A 152 -2.58 6.96 7.67
CA ARG A 152 -3.54 7.91 7.07
C ARG A 152 -3.28 8.00 5.57
N CYS A 153 -4.28 7.72 4.74
CA CYS A 153 -4.21 8.04 3.31
C CYS A 153 -4.74 9.46 3.11
N ILE A 154 -3.85 10.38 2.76
CA ILE A 154 -4.16 11.77 2.43
C ILE A 154 -4.49 11.84 0.95
N VAL A 155 -5.53 12.60 0.61
CA VAL A 155 -5.93 12.93 -0.76
C VAL A 155 -5.99 14.43 -0.94
N THR A 156 -5.52 14.92 -2.09
CA THR A 156 -5.85 16.27 -2.56
C THR A 156 -7.07 16.18 -3.45
N VAL A 157 -8.12 16.91 -3.06
CA VAL A 157 -9.39 17.01 -3.79
C VAL A 157 -9.51 18.44 -4.36
N ARG A 158 -9.81 18.55 -5.65
CA ARG A 158 -10.22 19.82 -6.28
C ARG A 158 -11.62 20.18 -5.79
N ARG A 159 -11.87 21.45 -5.45
CA ARG A 159 -13.22 21.93 -5.12
C ARG A 159 -14.14 21.87 -6.36
N GLU A 160 -15.45 21.82 -6.13
CA GLU A 160 -16.41 22.07 -7.20
C GLU A 160 -16.38 23.56 -7.58
N ASP A 161 -16.45 23.86 -8.88
CA ASP A 161 -16.72 25.22 -9.32
C ASP A 161 -18.23 25.46 -9.21
N LYS A 162 -18.68 26.70 -8.95
CA LYS A 162 -20.09 27.04 -8.66
C LYS A 162 -21.11 26.51 -9.69
N ASN A 163 -20.66 26.24 -10.92
CA ASN A 163 -21.49 25.76 -12.03
C ASN A 163 -21.15 24.34 -12.51
N VAL A 164 -20.19 23.64 -11.89
CA VAL A 164 -19.68 22.33 -12.36
C VAL A 164 -19.55 21.34 -11.21
N LYS A 165 -20.57 20.48 -11.06
CA LYS A 165 -20.54 19.32 -10.17
C LYS A 165 -19.52 18.28 -10.66
N ARG A 166 -18.84 17.61 -9.73
CA ARG A 166 -17.78 16.62 -10.01
C ARG A 166 -18.07 15.31 -9.27
N THR A 167 -17.85 14.19 -9.95
CA THR A 167 -17.78 12.89 -9.26
C THR A 167 -16.48 12.81 -8.46
N VAL A 168 -16.47 12.04 -7.38
CA VAL A 168 -15.29 11.83 -6.51
C VAL A 168 -14.05 11.44 -7.33
N LEU A 169 -14.24 10.55 -8.32
CA LEU A 169 -13.19 10.09 -9.24
C LEU A 169 -12.57 11.21 -10.09
N LYS A 170 -13.31 12.31 -10.34
CA LYS A 170 -12.87 13.45 -11.15
C LYS A 170 -12.42 14.65 -10.31
N SER A 171 -12.55 14.59 -8.97
CA SER A 171 -12.11 15.64 -8.07
C SER A 171 -10.83 15.28 -7.30
N VAL A 172 -10.57 14.01 -6.98
CA VAL A 172 -9.27 13.60 -6.42
C VAL A 172 -8.17 13.76 -7.49
N VAL A 173 -7.16 14.58 -7.18
CA VAL A 173 -6.05 14.93 -8.09
C VAL A 173 -4.66 14.53 -7.57
N GLY A 174 -4.57 14.07 -6.33
CA GLY A 174 -3.33 13.56 -5.74
C GLY A 174 -3.58 12.71 -4.51
N THR A 175 -2.61 11.86 -4.16
CA THR A 175 -2.62 10.98 -2.99
C THR A 175 -1.23 10.93 -2.35
N LEU A 176 -1.21 10.71 -1.03
CA LEU A 176 -0.02 10.52 -0.23
C LEU A 176 -0.37 9.65 0.99
N ASP A 177 0.42 8.63 1.31
CA ASP A 177 0.28 7.89 2.57
C ASP A 177 1.23 8.49 3.62
N LEU A 178 0.69 8.77 4.81
CA LEU A 178 1.45 9.08 6.01
C LEU A 178 1.23 7.95 7.02
N SER A 179 2.32 7.33 7.50
CA SER A 179 2.25 6.28 8.52
C SER A 179 3.13 6.61 9.72
N ILE A 180 2.53 6.64 10.92
CA ILE A 180 3.29 6.78 12.18
C ILE A 180 3.74 5.38 12.62
N ARG A 181 5.05 5.21 12.79
CA ARG A 181 5.72 3.93 13.03
C ARG A 181 6.70 4.06 14.21
N PHE A 182 7.20 2.93 14.69
CA PHE A 182 8.24 2.85 15.72
C PHE A 182 9.53 2.31 15.09
N LEU A 183 10.69 2.87 15.44
CA LEU A 183 11.98 2.25 15.13
C LEU A 183 12.18 0.99 15.99
N LEU A 184 12.72 -0.07 15.40
CA LEU A 184 13.05 -1.31 16.10
C LEU A 184 14.27 -1.11 17.02
N GLN A 185 14.43 -2.00 18.00
CA GLN A 185 15.46 -1.82 19.03
C GLN A 185 16.87 -1.94 18.45
N GLY A 186 17.53 -0.79 18.29
CA GLY A 186 18.88 -0.66 17.73
C GLY A 186 18.91 0.11 16.41
N GLU A 187 17.78 0.29 15.72
CA GLU A 187 17.70 1.14 14.53
C GLU A 187 17.85 2.62 14.88
N THR A 188 18.64 3.33 14.07
CA THR A 188 18.75 4.80 14.07
C THR A 188 17.94 5.44 12.94
N PHE A 189 17.60 4.67 11.90
CA PHE A 189 16.72 5.07 10.80
C PHE A 189 15.91 3.87 10.29
N PRO A 190 14.78 4.10 9.57
CA PRO A 190 13.88 3.01 9.17
C PRO A 190 14.54 1.98 8.24
N GLY A 191 14.54 0.71 8.64
CA GLY A 191 15.07 -0.38 7.83
C GLY A 191 16.60 -0.52 7.89
N GLU A 192 17.25 0.05 8.91
CA GLU A 192 18.69 -0.12 9.13
C GLU A 192 19.02 -1.61 9.39
N ARG A 193 19.91 -2.19 8.58
CA ARG A 193 20.33 -3.60 8.71
C ARG A 193 21.34 -3.80 9.86
N VAL A 194 20.92 -3.51 11.09
CA VAL A 194 21.74 -3.56 12.31
C VAL A 194 22.22 -4.99 12.61
N LYS A 195 23.54 -5.20 12.57
CA LYS A 195 24.18 -6.40 13.15
C LYS A 195 24.23 -6.27 14.67
N VAL A 196 23.14 -6.61 15.35
CA VAL A 196 22.99 -6.42 16.80
C VAL A 196 24.03 -7.23 17.58
N PRO A 197 24.91 -6.61 18.39
CA PRO A 197 25.79 -7.34 19.30
C PRO A 197 24.95 -7.95 20.44
N ILE A 198 25.09 -9.25 20.69
CA ILE A 198 24.22 -10.02 21.60
C ILE A 198 24.27 -9.51 23.05
N PHE A 199 25.33 -8.79 23.44
CA PHE A 199 25.54 -8.30 24.81
C PHE A 199 25.76 -6.78 24.89
N ARG A 200 24.66 -6.01 24.88
CA ARG A 200 24.59 -4.68 25.48
C ARG A 200 23.24 -4.49 26.16
N SER A 201 23.24 -4.03 27.41
CA SER A 201 22.07 -3.36 27.98
C SER A 201 21.96 -1.97 27.35
N PHE A 202 20.76 -1.59 26.93
CA PHE A 202 20.50 -0.29 26.32
C PHE A 202 19.58 0.53 27.22
N HIS A 203 20.01 1.74 27.57
CA HIS A 203 19.15 2.67 28.29
C HIS A 203 17.93 3.05 27.44
N ARG A 204 16.74 2.97 28.06
CA ARG A 204 15.47 3.25 27.42
C ARG A 204 15.31 4.76 27.16
N ARG A 205 15.89 5.24 26.04
CA ARG A 205 15.47 6.51 25.42
C ARG A 205 13.99 6.38 25.01
N GLY A 206 13.33 7.52 24.78
CA GLY A 206 11.86 7.60 24.65
C GLY A 206 11.25 6.78 23.50
N PRO A 207 9.90 6.77 23.38
CA PRO A 207 9.22 6.09 22.27
C PRO A 207 9.73 6.64 20.94
N ASN A 208 10.54 5.83 20.24
CA ASN A 208 11.30 6.27 19.07
C ASN A 208 10.41 6.23 17.81
N THR A 209 9.35 7.05 17.81
CA THR A 209 8.35 7.13 16.75
C THR A 209 8.77 8.05 15.63
N TYR A 210 8.52 7.63 14.39
CA TYR A 210 8.78 8.40 13.17
C TYR A 210 7.55 8.43 12.27
N GLY A 211 7.45 9.49 11.47
CA GLY A 211 6.53 9.58 10.35
C GLY A 211 7.18 8.97 9.11
N TYR A 212 6.44 8.19 8.35
CA TYR A 212 6.89 7.64 7.07
C TYR A 212 5.94 8.00 5.95
N VAL A 213 6.48 8.69 4.95
CA VAL A 213 5.80 9.27 3.79
C VAL A 213 5.97 8.32 2.60
N ALA A 214 4.86 7.88 2.01
CA ALA A 214 4.86 6.92 0.89
C ALA A 214 3.84 7.29 -0.19
N ASN A 215 3.95 6.66 -1.35
CA ASN A 215 2.95 6.70 -2.43
C ASN A 215 2.55 8.11 -2.90
N LEU A 216 3.46 9.09 -2.81
CA LEU A 216 3.20 10.47 -3.24
C LEU A 216 3.00 10.54 -4.76
N CYS A 217 1.75 10.69 -5.18
CA CYS A 217 1.33 10.74 -6.58
C CYS A 217 0.45 11.96 -6.83
N VAL A 218 0.62 12.59 -7.99
CA VAL A 218 -0.27 13.67 -8.49
C VAL A 218 -0.63 13.36 -9.93
N ALA A 219 -1.92 13.47 -10.27
CA ALA A 219 -2.46 13.22 -11.60
C ALA A 219 -1.70 14.01 -12.66
N LYS A 220 -1.35 13.38 -13.79
CA LYS A 220 -0.42 13.93 -14.80
C LYS A 220 -0.78 15.36 -15.25
N LEU A 221 -2.07 15.64 -15.43
CA LEU A 221 -2.61 16.94 -15.86
C LEU A 221 -2.68 18.00 -14.75
N ALA A 222 -2.55 17.61 -13.47
CA ALA A 222 -2.59 18.50 -12.31
C ALA A 222 -1.19 18.88 -11.77
N ARG A 223 -0.12 18.36 -12.38
CA ARG A 223 1.27 18.61 -11.95
C ARG A 223 1.70 20.06 -12.15
N ARG A 224 2.80 20.42 -11.49
CA ARG A 224 3.38 21.79 -11.42
C ARG A 224 2.48 22.88 -10.79
N GLN A 225 1.26 22.56 -10.36
CA GLN A 225 0.34 23.47 -9.65
C GLN A 225 0.54 23.46 -8.12
N GLY A 226 1.76 23.22 -7.62
CA GLY A 226 2.08 23.21 -6.17
C GLY A 226 1.53 22.03 -5.35
N ILE A 227 0.55 21.27 -5.86
CA ILE A 227 -0.18 20.19 -5.16
C ILE A 227 0.70 19.29 -4.29
N ALA A 228 1.78 18.72 -4.86
CA ALA A 228 2.64 17.79 -4.14
C ALA A 228 3.37 18.45 -2.95
N SER A 229 3.76 19.73 -3.09
CA SER A 229 4.40 20.53 -2.04
C SER A 229 3.44 20.77 -0.87
N ASN A 230 2.21 21.20 -1.18
CA ASN A 230 1.19 21.53 -0.19
C ASN A 230 0.65 20.29 0.54
N MET A 231 0.44 19.19 -0.19
CA MET A 231 0.04 17.90 0.39
C MET A 231 1.14 17.31 1.28
N LEU A 232 2.41 17.53 0.94
CA LEU A 232 3.55 17.09 1.74
C LEU A 232 3.74 17.96 3.00
N HIS A 233 3.62 19.29 2.91
CA HIS A 233 3.56 20.16 4.10
C HIS A 233 2.44 19.73 5.05
N PHE A 234 1.23 19.50 4.55
CA PHE A 234 0.11 19.03 5.38
C PHE A 234 0.39 17.67 6.07
N ALA A 235 1.09 16.75 5.40
CA ALA A 235 1.50 15.48 6.00
C ALA A 235 2.61 15.66 7.06
N VAL A 236 3.56 16.57 6.84
CA VAL A 236 4.63 16.94 7.77
C VAL A 236 4.04 17.54 9.05
N GLU A 237 3.15 18.53 8.94
CA GLU A 237 2.43 19.11 10.08
C GLU A 237 1.51 18.07 10.77
N SER A 238 0.87 17.17 10.02
CA SER A 238 0.07 16.06 10.58
C SER A 238 0.92 15.07 11.40
N ALA A 239 2.19 14.87 11.03
CA ALA A 239 3.12 14.04 11.79
C ALA A 239 3.59 14.77 13.06
N LYS A 240 3.96 16.05 12.94
CA LYS A 240 4.34 16.93 14.05
C LYS A 240 3.25 17.01 15.13
N SER A 241 2.01 17.26 14.73
CA SER A 241 0.83 17.24 15.62
C SER A 241 0.50 15.85 16.20
N SER A 242 1.12 14.78 15.67
CA SER A 242 1.06 13.42 16.24
C SER A 242 2.22 13.13 17.22
N GLY A 243 3.05 14.12 17.58
CA GLY A 243 4.16 13.98 18.53
C GLY A 243 5.43 13.33 17.97
N VAL A 244 5.59 13.32 16.64
CA VAL A 244 6.79 12.82 15.95
C VAL A 244 7.81 13.93 15.74
N GLU A 245 9.09 13.65 15.97
CA GLU A 245 10.23 14.58 15.74
C GLU A 245 10.82 14.48 14.31
N GLN A 246 10.59 13.36 13.60
CA GLN A 246 11.29 13.03 12.36
C GLN A 246 10.39 12.34 11.33
N VAL A 247 10.42 12.83 10.09
CA VAL A 247 9.63 12.33 8.96
C VAL A 247 10.57 11.82 7.87
N TYR A 248 10.40 10.56 7.48
CA TYR A 248 11.26 9.87 6.52
C TYR A 248 10.53 9.54 5.20
N VAL A 249 11.30 9.47 4.11
CA VAL A 249 10.80 9.08 2.78
C VAL A 249 11.87 8.37 1.95
N HIS A 250 11.47 7.37 1.16
CA HIS A 250 12.33 6.77 0.14
C HIS A 250 12.02 7.30 -1.26
N VAL A 251 13.07 7.68 -2.00
CA VAL A 251 13.00 8.13 -3.40
C VAL A 251 14.01 7.35 -4.25
N HIS A 252 13.67 7.04 -5.51
CA HIS A 252 14.63 6.45 -6.45
C HIS A 252 15.66 7.50 -6.90
N ARG A 253 16.93 7.12 -7.03
CA ARG A 253 18.03 8.05 -7.37
C ARG A 253 17.86 8.74 -8.73
N ASN A 254 17.11 8.13 -9.66
CA ASN A 254 16.80 8.71 -10.97
C ASN A 254 15.56 9.63 -10.98
N ASN A 255 14.77 9.68 -9.90
CA ASN A 255 13.58 10.52 -9.80
C ASN A 255 13.97 11.93 -9.32
N ILE A 256 14.74 12.64 -10.15
CA ILE A 256 15.24 14.00 -9.86
C ILE A 256 14.09 14.95 -9.44
N PRO A 257 12.95 15.03 -10.17
CA PRO A 257 11.87 15.97 -9.80
C PRO A 257 11.22 15.69 -8.44
N ALA A 258 11.44 14.52 -7.84
CA ALA A 258 11.02 14.22 -6.48
C ALA A 258 12.12 14.57 -5.45
N GLN A 259 13.40 14.40 -5.79
CA GLN A 259 14.52 14.88 -4.98
C GLN A 259 14.44 16.41 -4.82
N ASP A 260 14.29 17.15 -5.93
CA ASP A 260 14.07 18.62 -5.93
C ASP A 260 12.88 19.05 -5.04
N LEU A 261 11.83 18.23 -5.00
CA LEU A 261 10.62 18.47 -4.21
C LEU A 261 10.88 18.23 -2.72
N TYR A 262 11.59 17.16 -2.36
CA TYR A 262 11.90 16.83 -0.97
C TYR A 262 12.91 17.82 -0.38
N GLU A 263 14.00 18.12 -1.10
CA GLU A 263 15.01 19.11 -0.70
C GLU A 263 14.36 20.47 -0.41
N LYS A 264 13.49 20.95 -1.32
CA LYS A 264 12.77 22.23 -1.15
C LYS A 264 11.87 22.29 0.11
N ILE A 265 11.45 21.15 0.65
CA ILE A 265 10.63 21.07 1.87
C ILE A 265 11.49 21.03 3.14
N GLY A 266 12.80 20.75 3.03
CA GLY A 266 13.71 20.55 4.16
C GLY A 266 13.99 19.07 4.48
N PHE A 267 13.86 18.17 3.50
CA PHE A 267 14.32 16.79 3.62
C PHE A 267 15.79 16.66 3.18
N GLU A 268 16.64 16.14 4.06
CA GLU A 268 18.07 15.90 3.84
C GLU A 268 18.35 14.40 3.59
N ILE A 269 19.42 14.06 2.85
CA ILE A 269 19.79 12.67 2.58
C ILE A 269 20.42 12.01 3.81
N VAL A 270 19.94 10.83 4.19
CA VAL A 270 20.54 10.02 5.25
C VAL A 270 21.75 9.27 4.69
N GLU A 271 22.95 9.85 4.86
CA GLU A 271 24.21 9.30 4.34
C GLU A 271 24.46 7.85 4.81
N ALA A 272 24.24 7.57 6.09
CA ALA A 272 24.41 6.24 6.68
C ALA A 272 23.55 5.15 6.02
N ALA A 273 22.34 5.50 5.55
CA ALA A 273 21.46 4.62 4.81
C ALA A 273 21.87 4.49 3.33
N SER A 274 22.52 5.51 2.77
CA SER A 274 22.82 5.60 1.33
C SER A 274 23.83 4.56 0.84
N LEU A 275 24.62 3.96 1.74
CA LEU A 275 25.45 2.78 1.45
C LEU A 275 24.62 1.49 1.39
N GLN A 276 23.70 1.27 2.35
CA GLN A 276 22.86 0.08 2.41
C GLN A 276 21.85 0.03 1.23
N LEU A 277 21.38 1.20 0.79
CA LEU A 277 20.36 1.38 -0.24
C LEU A 277 20.92 1.50 -1.67
N GLN A 278 22.23 1.26 -1.86
CA GLN A 278 22.87 1.34 -3.18
C GLN A 278 22.38 0.25 -4.15
N GLU A 279 22.14 -0.97 -3.66
CA GLU A 279 21.59 -2.10 -4.45
C GLU A 279 20.18 -1.79 -4.98
N GLU A 280 19.35 -1.19 -4.12
CA GLU A 280 17.95 -0.88 -4.41
C GLU A 280 17.77 0.40 -5.27
N LYS A 281 18.88 1.14 -5.50
CA LYS A 281 18.93 2.40 -6.26
C LYS A 281 17.99 3.46 -5.67
N THR A 282 17.97 3.56 -4.34
CA THR A 282 17.17 4.56 -3.60
C THR A 282 18.07 5.48 -2.77
N TYR A 283 17.50 6.59 -2.32
CA TYR A 283 17.95 7.35 -1.17
C TYR A 283 16.84 7.32 -0.11
N LEU A 284 17.24 7.23 1.16
CA LEU A 284 16.40 7.58 2.30
C LEU A 284 16.66 9.05 2.64
N LEU A 285 15.61 9.84 2.75
CA LEU A 285 15.67 11.22 3.20
C LEU A 285 14.91 11.39 4.52
N CYS A 286 15.31 12.36 5.32
CA CYS A 286 14.71 12.71 6.61
C CYS A 286 14.48 14.22 6.71
N CYS A 287 13.31 14.64 7.21
CA CYS A 287 12.99 15.99 7.64
C CYS A 287 12.76 15.98 9.15
N ARG A 288 13.36 16.93 9.88
CA ARG A 288 13.09 17.15 11.32
C ARG A 288 11.98 18.19 11.46
N VAL A 289 11.08 18.02 12.43
CA VAL A 289 9.82 18.79 12.52
C VAL A 289 9.62 19.45 13.88
#